data_AF-A0A661BG61-F1
#
_entry.id   AF-A0A661BG61-F1
#
_cell.length_a   1.000
_cell.length_b   1.000
_cell.length_c   1.000
_cell.angle_alpha   90.00
_cell.angle_beta   90.00
_cell.angle_gamma   90.00
#
_symmetry.space_group_name_H-M   'P 1'
#
loop_
_entity.id
_entity.type
_entity.pdbx_description
1 polymer ?
#
loop_
_entity_poly.entity_id
_entity_poly.type
_entity_poly.pdbx_seq_one_letter_code
_entity_poly.pdbx_strand_id
1 'polypeptide(L)' 'MMQEFDPRREWVVLKYEMFYNTPDITPYPENIVRRRELLLKAQVILADYQCEKNDFLKAIHKIHYLQIMDEYYNWEKK' A
#
# COMPACT_ATOMS: atom_id res chain seq x y z
N MET A 1 -10.02 18.38 1.91
CA MET A 1 -8.70 18.52 2.54
C MET A 1 -7.87 17.32 2.10
N MET A 2 -6.83 17.53 1.27
CA MET A 2 -5.85 16.48 1.02
C MET A 2 -5.16 16.20 2.36
N GLN A 3 -5.37 15.00 2.91
CA GLN A 3 -4.66 14.58 4.10
C GLN A 3 -3.16 14.59 3.78
N GLU A 4 -2.37 15.23 4.63
CA GLU A 4 -0.91 15.24 4.48
C GLU A 4 -0.38 13.81 4.58
N PHE A 5 0.51 13.43 3.67
CA PHE A 5 1.10 12.09 3.63
C PHE A 5 2.02 11.88 4.84
N ASP A 6 1.62 11.03 5.78
CA ASP A 6 2.41 10.67 6.97
C ASP A 6 2.80 9.18 6.90
N PRO A 7 4.08 8.85 6.64
CA PRO A 7 4.55 7.47 6.52
C PRO A 7 4.22 6.59 7.74
N ARG A 8 4.13 7.16 8.95
CA ARG A 8 3.79 6.39 10.14
C ARG A 8 2.35 5.91 10.11
N ARG A 9 1.44 6.75 9.61
CA ARG A 9 0.04 6.38 9.41
C ARG A 9 -0.09 5.31 8.34
N GLU A 10 0.64 5.49 7.24
CA GLU A 10 0.67 4.52 6.14
C GLU A 10 1.16 3.13 6.59
N TRP A 11 2.19 3.06 7.46
CA TRP A 11 2.61 1.79 8.06
C TRP A 11 1.52 1.14 8.92
N VAL A 12 0.74 1.92 9.67
CA VAL A 12 -0.39 1.40 10.44
C VAL A 12 -1.46 0.84 9.52
N VAL A 13 -1.78 1.54 8.42
CA VAL A 13 -2.74 1.08 7.41
C VAL A 13 -2.27 -0.23 6.79
N LEU A 14 -1.03 -0.31 6.29
CA LEU A 14 -0.48 -1.53 5.71
C LEU A 14 -0.51 -2.70 6.69
N LYS A 15 -0.12 -2.47 7.96
CA LYS A 15 -0.16 -3.50 8.99
C LYS A 15 -1.59 -4.01 9.22
N TYR A 16 -2.56 -3.11 9.28
CA TYR A 16 -3.96 -3.48 9.42
C TYR A 16 -4.43 -4.33 8.23
N GLU A 17 -4.24 -3.84 7.02
CA GLU A 17 -4.71 -4.51 5.79
C GLU A 17 -4.07 -5.88 5.58
N MET A 18 -2.78 -6.03 5.90
CA MET A 18 -2.07 -7.29 5.67
C MET A 18 -2.37 -8.38 6.71
N PHE A 19 -2.55 -8.02 7.97
CA PHE A 19 -2.59 -8.96 9.09
C PHE A 19 -3.92 -9.04 9.83
N TYR A 20 -4.78 -8.02 9.71
CA TYR A 20 -6.06 -7.97 10.42
C TYR A 20 -7.25 -7.98 9.47
N ASN A 21 -7.16 -7.33 8.30
CA ASN A 21 -8.18 -7.37 7.27
C ASN A 21 -8.04 -8.62 6.38
N THR A 22 -8.05 -9.80 6.99
CA THR A 22 -7.87 -11.08 6.30
C THR A 22 -9.13 -11.93 6.37
N PRO A 23 -9.55 -12.56 5.26
CA PRO A 23 -10.63 -13.55 5.28
C PRO A 23 -10.24 -14.81 6.07
N ASP A 24 -11.20 -15.45 6.73
CA ASP A 24 -10.97 -16.73 7.46
C ASP A 24 -10.85 -17.97 6.54
N ILE A 25 -10.76 -17.79 5.23
CA ILE A 25 -10.73 -18.90 4.26
C ILE A 25 -9.31 -19.18 3.77
N THR A 26 -8.95 -20.46 3.61
CA THR A 26 -7.66 -20.89 3.07
C THR A 26 -7.85 -22.10 2.14
N PRO A 27 -7.25 -22.11 0.93
CA PRO A 27 -6.42 -21.05 0.36
C PRO A 27 -7.22 -19.79 0.01
N TYR A 28 -6.55 -18.63 -0.04
CA TYR A 28 -7.22 -17.39 -0.45
C TYR A 28 -7.65 -17.46 -1.92
N PRO A 29 -8.87 -16.98 -2.24
CA PRO A 29 -9.29 -16.73 -3.60
C PRO A 29 -8.33 -15.83 -4.36
N GLU A 30 -8.25 -16.01 -5.67
CA GLU A 30 -7.30 -15.32 -6.54
C GLU A 30 -7.37 -13.78 -6.43
N ASN A 31 -8.58 -13.23 -6.35
CA ASN A 31 -8.77 -11.78 -6.19
C ASN A 31 -8.14 -11.26 -4.88
N ILE A 32 -8.27 -12.00 -3.78
CA ILE A 32 -7.65 -11.65 -2.50
C ILE A 32 -6.13 -11.76 -2.60
N VAL A 33 -5.61 -12.81 -3.24
CA VAL A 33 -4.16 -12.96 -3.45
C VAL A 33 -3.59 -11.77 -4.22
N ARG A 34 -4.23 -11.37 -5.33
CA ARG A 34 -3.80 -10.21 -6.14
C ARG A 34 -3.87 -8.89 -5.36
N ARG A 35 -4.92 -8.67 -4.55
CA ARG A 35 -4.99 -7.48 -3.67
C ARG A 35 -3.88 -7.47 -2.62
N ARG A 36 -3.53 -8.62 -2.05
CA ARG A 36 -2.41 -8.73 -1.11
C ARG A 36 -1.05 -8.48 -1.77
N GLU A 37 -0.90 -8.82 -3.06
CA GLU A 37 0.29 -8.47 -3.84
C GLU A 37 0.48 -6.93 -3.91
N LEU A 38 -0.60 -6.17 -4.11
CA LEU A 38 -0.55 -4.71 -4.09
C LEU A 38 -0.08 -4.17 -2.73
N LEU A 39 -0.62 -4.71 -1.63
CA LEU A 39 -0.20 -4.31 -0.28
C LEU A 39 1.30 -4.57 -0.03
N LEU A 40 1.82 -5.71 -0.50
CA LEU A 40 3.25 -6.01 -0.41
C LEU A 40 4.10 -5.04 -1.23
N LYS A 41 3.68 -4.71 -2.45
CA LYS A 41 4.36 -3.68 -3.26
C LYS A 41 4.34 -2.32 -2.58
N ALA A 42 3.20 -1.91 -2.03
CA ALA A 42 3.07 -0.66 -1.28
C ALA A 42 4.01 -0.64 -0.07
N GLN A 43 4.15 -1.76 0.63
CA GLN A 43 5.07 -1.90 1.77
C GLN A 43 6.54 -1.66 1.36
N VAL A 44 6.97 -2.24 0.24
CA VAL A 44 8.33 -2.04 -0.29
C VAL A 44 8.55 -0.58 -0.66
N ILE A 45 7.63 0.04 -1.40
CA ILE A 45 7.77 1.44 -1.85
C ILE A 45 7.77 2.41 -0.67
N LEU A 46 6.98 2.14 0.38
CA LEU A 46 6.99 2.97 1.58
C LEU A 46 8.32 2.88 2.34
N ALA A 47 8.94 1.70 2.37
CA ALA A 47 10.28 1.53 2.93
C ALA A 47 11.34 2.29 2.10
N ASP A 48 11.27 2.20 0.77
CA ASP A 48 12.15 2.94 -0.14
C ASP A 48 11.99 4.46 0.06
N TYR A 49 10.75 4.95 0.13
CA TYR A 49 10.44 6.36 0.42
C TYR A 49 11.10 6.87 1.70
N GLN A 50 11.13 6.05 2.76
CA GLN A 50 11.72 6.43 4.04
C GLN A 50 13.25 6.41 4.04
N CYS A 51 13.85 5.49 3.27
CA CYS A 51 15.30 5.37 3.14
C CYS A 51 15.89 6.38 2.13
N GLU A 52 15.07 6.89 1.21
CA GLU A 52 15.51 7.81 0.16
C GLU A 52 15.87 9.20 0.73
N LYS A 53 17.03 9.70 0.29
CA LYS A 53 17.60 10.99 0.67
C LYS A 53 17.41 12.05 -0.41
N ASN A 54 17.20 11.64 -1.64
CA ASN A 54 16.95 12.52 -2.77
C ASN A 54 15.45 12.89 -2.84
N ASP A 55 15.15 14.18 -2.71
CA ASP A 55 13.76 14.67 -2.67
C ASP A 55 12.94 14.35 -3.93
N PHE A 56 13.59 14.32 -5.10
CA PHE A 56 12.92 13.97 -6.36
C PHE A 56 12.52 12.49 -6.39
N LEU A 57 13.45 11.59 -6.05
CA LEU A 57 13.16 10.16 -5.95
C LEU A 57 12.13 9.88 -4.86
N LYS A 58 12.21 10.59 -3.73
CA LYS A 58 11.23 10.52 -2.65
C LYS A 58 9.83 10.93 -3.11
N ALA A 59 9.71 11.97 -3.93
CA ALA A 59 8.44 12.34 -4.54
C ALA A 59 7.90 11.27 -5.49
N ILE A 60 8.76 10.62 -6.27
CA ILE A 60 8.39 9.48 -7.14
C ILE A 60 7.87 8.31 -6.31
N HIS A 61 8.59 7.89 -5.26
CA HIS A 61 8.15 6.81 -4.38
C HIS A 61 6.79 7.12 -3.75
N LYS A 62 6.58 8.36 -3.31
CA LYS A 62 5.27 8.80 -2.79
C LYS A 62 4.16 8.65 -3.83
N ILE A 63 4.39 9.10 -5.07
CA ILE A 63 3.39 8.99 -6.14
C ILE A 63 3.07 7.52 -6.42
N HIS A 64 4.08 6.67 -6.55
CA HIS A 64 3.88 5.24 -6.80
C HIS A 64 3.13 4.55 -5.66
N TYR A 65 3.47 4.86 -4.40
CA TYR A 65 2.75 4.34 -3.24
C TYR A 65 1.27 4.71 -3.30
N LEU A 66 0.96 5.99 -3.55
CA LEU A 66 -0.42 6.47 -3.63
C LEU A 66 -1.19 5.80 -4.77
N GLN A 67 -0.56 5.58 -5.93
CA GLN A 67 -1.18 4.86 -7.05
C GLN A 67 -1.52 3.41 -6.69
N ILE A 68 -0.62 2.70 -6.02
CA ILE A 68 -0.86 1.31 -5.61
C ILE A 68 -1.98 1.24 -4.56
N MET A 69 -1.99 2.15 -3.59
CA MET A 69 -3.05 2.18 -2.59
C MET A 69 -4.40 2.58 -3.19
N ASP A 70 -4.41 3.49 -4.17
CA ASP A 70 -5.63 3.81 -4.92
C ASP A 70 -6.16 2.58 -5.69
N GLU A 71 -5.28 1.84 -6.36
CA GLU A 71 -5.65 0.60 -7.04
C GLU A 71 -6.18 -0.45 -6.06
N TYR A 72 -5.58 -0.58 -4.88
CA TYR A 72 -6.03 -1.49 -3.83
C TYR A 72 -7.45 -1.15 -3.33
N TYR A 73 -7.73 0.12 -3.08
CA TYR A 73 -9.03 0.57 -2.56
C TYR A 73 -10.11 0.62 -3.64
N ASN A 74 -9.76 0.93 -4.89
CA ASN A 74 -10.70 0.99 -6.01
C ASN A 74 -10.78 -0.32 -6.82
N TRP A 75 -10.30 -1.43 -6.27
CA TRP A 75 -10.24 -2.74 -6.93
C TRP A 75 -11.57 -3.18 -7.57
N GLU A 76 -12.72 -2.88 -6.94
CA GLU A 76 -14.05 -3.27 -7.42
C GLU A 76 -14.61 -2.37 -8.54
N LYS A 77 -13.94 -1.26 -8.85
CA LYS A 77 -14.32 -0.35 -9.95
C LYS A 77 -13.66 -0.70 -11.29
N LYS A 78 -13.01 -1.87 -11.40
CA LYS A 78 -12.36 -2.37 -12.61
C LYS A 78 -13.06 -3.59 -13.17
#